data_AF-A0AAW0LNU0-F1
#
_entry.id   AF-A0AAW0LNU0-F1
#
_cell.length_a   1.000
_cell.length_b   1.000
_cell.length_c   1.000
_cell.angle_alpha   90.00
_cell.angle_beta   90.00
_cell.angle_gamma   90.00
#
_symmetry.space_group_name_H-M   'P 1'
#
loop_
_entity.id
_entity.type
_entity.pdbx_description
1 polymer ?
#
loop_
_entity_poly.entity_id
_entity_poly.type
_entity_poly.pdbx_seq_one_letter_code
_entity_poly.pdbx_strand_id
1 'polypeptide(L)'
;KGKRGSNFSVEEDKLLVAAWLNTSVDAVDSNEQTQHTFRKKVWEYFQKYNTSGTTRTVVSLLSRWGTISESVNKFAGCMAQVNALHQSGKYIYIYI
;
A
#
# COMPACT_ATOMS: atom_id res chain seq x y z
N LYS A 1 1.48 -25.44 -21.19
CA LYS A 1 2.22 -24.72 -20.12
C LYS A 1 1.74 -23.27 -20.10
N GLY A 2 1.05 -22.82 -19.04
CA GLY A 2 0.55 -21.44 -18.95
C GLY A 2 1.71 -20.45 -18.78
N LYS A 3 1.73 -19.38 -19.57
CA LYS A 3 2.70 -18.29 -19.38
C LYS A 3 2.42 -17.62 -18.04
N ARG A 4 3.40 -17.62 -17.13
CA ARG A 4 3.34 -16.79 -15.91
C ARG A 4 3.27 -15.32 -16.34
N GLY A 5 2.43 -14.53 -15.68
CA GLY A 5 2.41 -13.08 -15.90
C GLY A 5 3.77 -12.46 -15.59
N SER A 6 4.06 -11.30 -16.20
CA SER A 6 5.29 -10.54 -15.89
C SER A 6 5.34 -10.19 -14.41
N ASN A 7 6.53 -10.15 -13.82
CA ASN A 7 6.70 -9.67 -12.45
C ASN A 7 6.32 -8.18 -12.36
N PHE A 8 5.95 -7.73 -11.16
CA PHE A 8 5.73 -6.30 -10.89
C PHE A 8 7.07 -5.57 -10.86
N SER A 9 7.16 -4.44 -11.57
CA SER A 9 8.30 -3.53 -11.48
C SER A 9 8.16 -2.58 -10.28
N VAL A 10 9.26 -1.91 -9.93
CA VAL A 10 9.27 -0.90 -8.86
C VAL A 10 8.35 0.28 -9.21
N GLU A 11 8.29 0.64 -10.49
CA GLU A 11 7.42 1.71 -11.01
C GLU A 11 5.95 1.31 -10.90
N GLU A 12 5.62 0.05 -11.20
CA GLU A 12 4.27 -0.48 -11.01
C GLU A 12 3.87 -0.50 -9.53
N ASP A 13 4.77 -0.86 -8.62
CA ASP A 13 4.50 -0.81 -7.18
C ASP A 13 4.27 0.62 -6.69
N LYS A 14 5.11 1.57 -7.11
CA LYS A 14 4.92 3.01 -6.80
C LYS A 14 3.57 3.52 -7.30
N LEU A 15 3.20 3.14 -8.53
CA LEU A 15 1.92 3.52 -9.10
C LEU A 15 0.75 2.89 -8.34
N LEU A 16 0.86 1.62 -7.95
CA LEU A 16 -0.16 0.94 -7.15
C LEU A 16 -0.35 1.62 -5.78
N VAL A 17 0.74 2.03 -5.12
CA VAL A 17 0.68 2.80 -3.87
C VAL A 17 0.01 4.15 -4.10
N ALA A 18 0.39 4.88 -5.15
CA ALA A 18 -0.24 6.15 -5.48
C ALA A 18 -1.74 6.00 -5.77
N ALA A 19 -2.14 4.97 -6.52
CA ALA A 19 -3.53 4.65 -6.80
C ALA A 19 -4.34 4.40 -5.52
N TRP A 20 -3.76 3.64 -4.59
CA TRP A 20 -4.38 3.32 -3.31
C TRP A 20 -4.56 4.56 -2.43
N LEU A 21 -3.52 5.41 -2.35
CA LEU A 21 -3.56 6.64 -1.56
C LEU A 21 -4.60 7.63 -2.09
N ASN A 22 -4.59 7.91 -3.41
CA ASN A 22 -5.57 8.82 -4.01
C ASN A 22 -7.00 8.31 -3.79
N THR A 23 -7.24 7.02 -4.01
CA THR A 23 -8.57 6.44 -3.79
C THR A 23 -8.98 6.47 -2.32
N SER A 24 -8.03 6.31 -1.38
CA SER A 24 -8.33 6.36 0.05
C SER A 24 -8.72 7.76 0.53
N VAL A 25 -8.11 8.80 -0.05
CA VAL A 25 -8.49 10.20 0.22
C VAL A 25 -9.90 10.45 -0.31
N ASP A 26 -10.20 10.07 -1.56
CA ASP A 26 -11.52 10.24 -2.15
C ASP A 26 -12.63 9.41 -1.47
N ALA A 27 -12.27 8.30 -0.82
CA ALA A 27 -13.21 7.43 -0.14
C ALA A 27 -13.66 7.98 1.22
N VAL A 28 -12.86 8.85 1.85
CA VAL A 28 -13.25 9.52 3.11
C VAL A 28 -14.46 10.42 2.90
N ASP A 29 -14.62 10.97 1.69
CA ASP A 29 -15.70 11.91 1.36
C ASP A 29 -16.94 11.23 0.73
N SER A 30 -16.98 9.89 0.59
CA SER A 30 -18.04 9.20 -0.16
C SER A 30 -18.61 7.97 0.54
N ASN A 31 -19.90 8.05 0.92
CA ASN A 31 -20.65 7.06 1.70
C ASN A 31 -20.86 5.72 0.95
N GLU A 32 -20.15 4.67 1.41
CA GLU A 32 -20.65 3.31 1.69
C GLU A 32 -21.31 2.42 0.59
N GLN A 33 -20.71 2.29 -0.59
CA GLN A 33 -20.77 1.04 -1.40
C GLN A 33 -19.36 0.53 -1.73
N THR A 34 -18.52 0.51 -0.71
CA THR A 34 -17.13 1.00 -0.77
C THR A 34 -16.13 0.01 -1.33
N GLN A 35 -16.18 -1.27 -1.00
CA GLN A 35 -15.02 -2.14 -1.27
C GLN A 35 -14.84 -2.48 -2.75
N HIS A 36 -15.92 -2.85 -3.47
CA HIS A 36 -15.83 -3.13 -4.91
C HIS A 36 -15.56 -1.85 -5.71
N THR A 37 -16.23 -0.76 -5.36
CA THR A 37 -16.04 0.56 -5.94
C THR A 37 -14.61 1.07 -5.72
N PHE A 38 -14.05 0.88 -4.54
CA PHE A 38 -12.68 1.22 -4.21
C PHE A 38 -11.69 0.42 -5.06
N ARG A 39 -11.83 -0.90 -5.11
CA ARG A 39 -10.96 -1.78 -5.92
C ARG A 39 -11.01 -1.39 -7.41
N LYS A 40 -12.20 -1.02 -7.89
CA LYS A 40 -12.40 -0.53 -9.26
C LYS A 40 -11.69 0.80 -9.50
N LYS A 41 -11.86 1.79 -8.61
CA LYS A 41 -11.16 3.09 -8.70
C LYS A 41 -9.64 2.94 -8.67
N VAL A 42 -9.11 2.08 -7.79
CA VAL A 42 -7.66 1.77 -7.76
C VAL A 42 -7.20 1.20 -9.10
N TRP A 43 -7.95 0.24 -9.67
CA TRP A 43 -7.61 -0.36 -10.95
C TRP A 43 -7.72 0.64 -12.11
N GLU A 44 -8.75 1.49 -12.15
CA GLU A 44 -8.91 2.54 -13.16
C GLU A 44 -7.76 3.55 -13.10
N TYR A 45 -7.39 3.98 -11.89
CA TYR A 45 -6.24 4.86 -11.69
C TYR A 45 -4.96 4.18 -12.17
N PHE A 46 -4.72 2.92 -11.78
CA PHE A 46 -3.55 2.18 -12.21
C PHE A 46 -3.47 2.10 -13.73
N GLN A 47 -4.55 1.70 -14.40
CA GLN A 47 -4.57 1.57 -15.86
C GLN A 47 -4.35 2.91 -16.57
N LYS A 48 -4.91 4.00 -16.05
CA LYS A 48 -4.77 5.34 -16.63
C LYS A 48 -3.32 5.82 -16.67
N TYR A 49 -2.54 5.50 -15.65
CA TYR A 49 -1.16 5.99 -15.50
C TYR A 49 -0.10 4.91 -15.72
N ASN A 50 -0.49 3.70 -16.12
CA ASN A 50 0.45 2.63 -16.36
C ASN A 50 1.22 2.86 -17.66
N THR A 51 2.53 3.08 -17.55
CA THR A 51 3.44 3.27 -18.69
C THR A 51 4.23 2.01 -19.04
N SER A 52 4.07 0.93 -18.28
CA SER A 52 4.88 -0.29 -18.44
C SER A 52 4.44 -1.16 -19.64
N GLY A 53 3.33 -0.83 -20.29
CA GLY A 53 2.76 -1.62 -21.39
C GLY A 53 2.19 -2.99 -20.95
N THR A 54 2.13 -3.26 -19.65
CA THR A 54 1.56 -4.50 -19.10
C THR A 54 0.07 -4.32 -18.80
N THR A 55 -0.71 -5.39 -18.98
CA THR A 55 -2.10 -5.40 -18.51
C THR A 55 -2.17 -6.10 -17.16
N ARG A 56 -2.62 -5.38 -16.12
CA ARG A 56 -2.85 -5.94 -14.79
C ARG A 56 -4.33 -6.14 -14.53
N THR A 57 -4.70 -7.30 -14.00
CA THR A 57 -6.08 -7.56 -13.55
C THR A 57 -6.25 -7.02 -12.13
N VAL A 58 -7.50 -6.68 -11.74
CA VAL A 58 -7.82 -6.27 -10.36
C VAL A 58 -7.25 -7.27 -9.35
N VAL A 59 -7.45 -8.57 -9.57
CA VAL A 59 -6.95 -9.64 -8.68
C VAL A 59 -5.42 -9.58 -8.53
N SER A 60 -4.68 -9.37 -9.63
CA SER A 60 -3.22 -9.27 -9.58
C SER A 60 -2.75 -8.06 -8.77
N LEU A 61 -3.43 -6.91 -8.91
CA LEU A 61 -3.12 -5.70 -8.15
C LEU A 61 -3.40 -5.88 -6.65
N LEU A 62 -4.53 -6.52 -6.29
CA LEU A 62 -4.87 -6.79 -4.90
C LEU A 62 -3.91 -7.77 -4.23
N SER A 63 -3.50 -8.81 -4.96
CA SER A 63 -2.47 -9.74 -4.48
C SER A 63 -1.15 -9.02 -4.22
N ARG A 64 -0.72 -8.16 -5.15
CA ARG A 64 0.51 -7.36 -4.97
C ARG A 64 0.40 -6.38 -3.83
N TRP A 65 -0.75 -5.71 -3.68
CA TRP A 65 -1.02 -4.81 -2.57
C TRP A 65 -0.90 -5.52 -1.22
N GLY A 66 -1.40 -6.75 -1.10
CA GLY A 66 -1.25 -7.56 0.11
C GLY A 66 0.22 -7.69 0.54
N THR A 67 1.12 -8.00 -0.40
CA THR A 67 2.56 -8.09 -0.14
C THR A 67 3.19 -6.74 0.26
N ILE A 68 2.81 -5.65 -0.40
CA ILE A 68 3.30 -4.31 -0.08
C ILE A 68 2.83 -3.91 1.33
N SER A 69 1.53 -4.06 1.61
CA SER A 69 0.93 -3.73 2.90
C SER A 69 1.56 -4.52 4.05
N GLU A 70 1.81 -5.82 3.87
CA GLU A 70 2.52 -6.63 4.86
C GLU A 70 3.92 -6.07 5.16
N SER A 71 4.67 -5.69 4.11
CA SER A 71 6.01 -5.12 4.26
C SER A 71 5.98 -3.76 4.98
N VAL A 72 5.01 -2.91 4.63
CA VAL A 72 4.79 -1.61 5.28
C VAL A 72 4.42 -1.78 6.75
N ASN A 73 3.53 -2.73 7.07
CA ASN A 73 3.10 -2.99 8.45
C ASN A 73 4.25 -3.50 9.31
N LYS A 74 5.12 -4.38 8.78
CA LYS A 74 6.33 -4.83 9.49
C LYS A 74 7.26 -3.65 9.79
N PHE A 75 7.51 -2.80 8.80
CA PHE A 75 8.33 -1.60 8.99
C PHE A 75 7.74 -0.66 10.04
N ALA A 76 6.45 -0.36 9.95
CA ALA A 76 5.74 0.48 10.91
C ALA A 76 5.80 -0.09 12.33
N GLY A 77 5.63 -1.41 12.49
CA GLY A 77 5.73 -2.10 13.78
C GLY A 77 7.14 -2.03 14.38
N CYS A 78 8.19 -2.20 13.57
CA CYS A 78 9.57 -1.99 14.02
C CYS A 78 9.81 -0.53 14.42
N MET A 79 9.28 0.43 13.65
CA MET A 79 9.47 1.84 13.94
C MET A 79 8.75 2.28 15.22
N ALA A 80 7.55 1.75 15.47
CA ALA A 80 6.83 1.96 16.71
C ALA A 80 7.61 1.45 17.93
N GLN A 81 8.26 0.29 17.84
CA GLN A 81 9.10 -0.26 18.92
C GLN A 81 10.30 0.64 19.23
N VAL A 82 11.02 1.12 18.20
CA VAL A 82 12.15 2.04 18.39
C VAL A 82 11.67 3.34 19.06
N ASN A 83 10.54 3.89 18.61
CA ASN A 83 9.98 5.10 19.21
C ASN A 83 9.56 4.89 20.68
N ALA A 84 8.99 3.72 21.02
CA ALA A 84 8.65 3.38 22.39
C ALA A 84 9.89 3.24 23.30
N LEU A 85 10.99 2.67 22.78
CA LEU A 85 12.26 2.57 23.51
C LEU A 85 12.92 3.94 23.73
N HIS A 86 12.87 4.84 22.74
CA HIS A 86 13.35 6.21 22.92
C HIS A 86 12.53 7.00 23.96
N GLN A 87 11.25 6.66 24.12
CA GLN A 87 10.40 7.25 25.17
C GLN A 87 10.65 6.64 26.55
N SER A 88 10.98 5.36 26.66
CA SER A 88 11.27 4.71 27.95
C SER A 88 12.60 5.16 28.58
N GLY A 89 13.51 5.74 27.79
CA GLY A 89 14.75 6.35 28.28
C GLY A 89 14.59 7.72 28.97
N LYS A 90 13.43 8.39 28.87
CA LYS A 90 13.22 9.71 29.50
C LYS A 90 13.01 9.68 31.02
N TYR A 91 12.76 8.50 31.61
CA TYR A 91 12.50 8.39 33.05
C TYR A 91 13.73 7.98 33.88
N ILE A 92 14.79 7.46 33.26
CA ILE A 92 15.96 6.96 34.00
C ILE A 92 16.99 8.06 34.31
N TYR A 93 16.98 9.18 33.57
CA TYR A 93 17.92 10.29 33.79
C TYR A 93 17.41 11.39 34.73
N ILE A 94 16.27 11.20 35.39
CA ILE A 94 15.71 12.17 36.36
C ILE A 94 15.95 11.76 37.82
N TYR A 95 16.68 10.67 38.06
CA TYR A 95 16.99 10.14 39.40
C TYR A 95 18.45 9.65 39.53
N ILE A 96 19.41 10.49 39.16
CA ILE A 96 20.81 10.36 39.61
C ILE A 96 21.31 11.73 40.02
#